data_AF-G0EG91-F1
#
_entry.id   AF-G0EG91-F1
#
_cell.length_a   1.000
_cell.length_b   1.000
_cell.length_c   1.000
_cell.angle_alpha   90.00
_cell.angle_beta   90.00
_cell.angle_gamma   90.00
#
_symmetry.space_group_name_H-M   'P 1'
#
loop_
_entity.id
_entity.type
_entity.pdbx_description
1 polymer ?
#
loop_
_entity_poly.entity_id
_entity_poly.type
_entity_poly.pdbx_seq_one_letter_code
_entity_poly.pdbx_strand_id
1 'polypeptide(L)'
;MGGLELNTLEKPLPKLVKDPAGYASTRLLEALLESILALEFLEKGYTRNAAGKAFQAWKALTAAILALELPRLESLLKSERERKWVKEKGILRTPTSRLLALASLLEKLGYEHFRAYTHVALNLHEYQYHGPDPDMELSRYRSRAEAVEDIERLIKVIVRHVERLGNKLGEKHTSEHKEALEHLRKRLEKIHN
;
A
#
# COMPACT_ATOMS: atom_id res chain seq x y z
N MET A 1 -8.42 -9.66 -21.99
CA MET A 1 -7.83 -10.19 -20.74
C MET A 1 -8.96 -10.30 -19.74
N GLY A 2 -9.22 -11.50 -19.19
CA GLY A 2 -10.24 -11.67 -18.16
C GLY A 2 -9.89 -10.86 -16.92
N GLY A 3 -10.90 -10.26 -16.27
CA GLY A 3 -10.71 -9.54 -15.01
C GLY A 3 -10.36 -10.51 -13.88
N LEU A 4 -9.62 -10.03 -12.88
CA LEU A 4 -9.47 -10.76 -11.62
C LEU A 4 -10.80 -10.73 -10.87
N GLU A 5 -11.32 -11.90 -10.49
CA GLU A 5 -12.50 -12.01 -9.64
C GLU A 5 -12.07 -12.01 -8.16
N LEU A 6 -12.07 -10.83 -7.54
CA LEU A 6 -11.69 -10.64 -6.13
C LEU A 6 -12.92 -10.54 -5.22
N ASN A 7 -13.67 -11.64 -5.12
CA ASN A 7 -14.93 -11.71 -4.37
C ASN A 7 -14.79 -11.33 -2.89
N THR A 8 -13.60 -11.44 -2.31
CA THR A 8 -13.32 -11.01 -0.93
C THR A 8 -13.50 -9.50 -0.75
N LEU A 9 -13.18 -8.69 -1.76
CA LEU A 9 -13.23 -7.23 -1.67
C LEU A 9 -14.66 -6.68 -1.69
N GLU A 10 -15.62 -7.45 -2.20
CA GLU A 10 -17.04 -7.09 -2.22
C GLU A 10 -17.75 -7.37 -0.88
N LYS A 11 -17.07 -8.03 0.06
CA LYS A 11 -17.59 -8.33 1.40
C LYS A 11 -17.20 -7.22 2.38
N PRO A 12 -17.98 -7.02 3.46
CA PRO A 12 -17.57 -6.11 4.52
C PRO A 12 -16.21 -6.50 5.11
N LEU A 13 -15.35 -5.50 5.35
CA LEU A 13 -14.07 -5.71 6.02
C LEU A 13 -14.25 -6.45 7.35
N PRO A 14 -13.45 -7.50 7.64
CA PRO A 14 -13.43 -8.13 8.94
C PRO A 14 -13.16 -7.11 10.06
N LYS A 15 -13.80 -7.27 11.22
CA LYS A 15 -13.58 -6.34 12.33
C LYS A 15 -12.16 -6.51 12.86
N LEU A 16 -11.33 -5.47 12.76
CA LEU A 16 -9.92 -5.46 13.20
C LEU A 16 -9.70 -6.08 14.58
N VAL A 17 -10.51 -5.71 15.58
CA VAL A 17 -10.34 -6.20 16.97
C VAL A 17 -10.65 -7.70 17.11
N LYS A 18 -11.54 -8.24 16.26
CA LYS A 18 -11.95 -9.66 16.31
C LYS A 18 -11.10 -10.55 15.42
N ASP A 19 -10.72 -10.06 14.25
CA ASP A 19 -9.93 -10.80 13.26
C ASP A 19 -8.89 -9.88 12.59
N PRO A 20 -7.78 -9.56 13.28
CA PRO A 20 -6.73 -8.69 12.72
C PRO A 20 -6.10 -9.28 11.46
N ALA A 21 -5.92 -10.60 11.41
CA ALA A 21 -5.32 -11.28 10.27
C ALA A 21 -6.26 -11.31 9.06
N GLY A 22 -7.57 -11.47 9.26
CA GLY A 22 -8.56 -11.35 8.19
C GLY A 22 -8.67 -9.92 7.66
N TYR A 23 -8.67 -8.93 8.57
CA TYR A 23 -8.61 -7.52 8.17
C TYR A 23 -7.36 -7.25 7.33
N ALA A 24 -6.19 -7.71 7.80
CA ALA A 24 -4.95 -7.55 7.07
C ALA A 24 -4.95 -8.25 5.71
N SER A 25 -5.51 -9.46 5.63
CA SER A 25 -5.68 -10.18 4.37
C SER A 25 -6.47 -9.34 3.37
N THR A 26 -7.65 -8.82 3.74
CA THR A 26 -8.45 -7.99 2.82
C THR A 26 -7.70 -6.72 2.40
N ARG A 27 -7.03 -6.03 3.33
CA ARG A 27 -6.20 -4.87 3.01
C ARG A 27 -5.00 -5.19 2.11
N LEU A 28 -4.46 -6.40 2.19
CA LEU A 28 -3.37 -6.85 1.32
C LEU A 28 -3.88 -7.11 -0.11
N LEU A 29 -5.07 -7.70 -0.27
CA LEU A 29 -5.74 -7.81 -1.58
C LEU A 29 -6.03 -6.44 -2.19
N GLU A 30 -6.51 -5.48 -1.40
CA GLU A 30 -6.70 -4.11 -1.88
C GLU A 30 -5.38 -3.49 -2.35
N ALA A 31 -4.27 -3.70 -1.62
CA ALA A 31 -2.95 -3.20 -2.04
C ALA A 31 -2.52 -3.78 -3.39
N LEU A 32 -2.79 -5.07 -3.63
CA LEU A 32 -2.52 -5.73 -4.91
C LEU A 32 -3.41 -5.17 -6.02
N LEU A 33 -4.72 -5.07 -5.80
CA LEU A 33 -5.65 -4.54 -6.80
C LEU A 33 -5.31 -3.09 -7.18
N GLU A 34 -5.07 -2.22 -6.21
CA GLU A 34 -4.72 -0.83 -6.46
C GLU A 34 -3.38 -0.71 -7.20
N SER A 35 -2.42 -1.61 -6.93
CA SER A 35 -1.16 -1.67 -7.69
C SER A 35 -1.39 -2.10 -9.14
N ILE A 36 -2.26 -3.08 -9.39
CA ILE A 36 -2.63 -3.52 -10.74
C ILE A 36 -3.28 -2.37 -11.52
N LEU A 37 -4.24 -1.68 -10.89
CA LEU A 37 -4.91 -0.52 -11.49
C LEU A 37 -3.93 0.62 -11.76
N ALA A 38 -2.94 0.84 -10.89
CA ALA A 38 -1.90 1.82 -11.15
C ALA A 38 -1.13 1.51 -12.44
N LEU A 39 -0.70 0.26 -12.64
CA LEU A 39 -0.02 -0.16 -13.87
C LEU A 39 -0.94 -0.08 -15.11
N GLU A 40 -2.20 -0.46 -14.98
CA GLU A 40 -3.18 -0.30 -16.08
C GLU A 40 -3.38 1.15 -16.49
N PHE A 41 -3.34 2.08 -15.53
CA PHE A 41 -3.38 3.50 -15.84
C PHE A 41 -2.08 4.00 -16.47
N LEU A 42 -0.92 3.46 -16.10
CA LEU A 42 0.34 3.76 -16.77
C LEU A 42 0.31 3.32 -18.24
N GLU A 43 -0.15 2.09 -18.52
CA GLU A 43 -0.31 1.53 -19.87
C GLU A 43 -1.19 2.43 -20.76
N LYS A 44 -2.21 3.08 -20.16
CA LYS A 44 -3.12 4.00 -20.87
C LYS A 44 -2.64 5.46 -20.91
N GLY A 45 -1.48 5.78 -20.34
CA GLY A 45 -0.94 7.14 -20.31
C GLY A 45 -1.38 8.01 -19.12
N TYR A 46 -2.26 7.53 -18.25
CA TYR A 46 -2.90 8.28 -17.16
C TYR A 46 -2.05 8.33 -15.88
N THR A 47 -0.90 9.00 -15.94
CA THR A 47 0.08 8.95 -14.84
C THR A 47 -0.37 9.57 -13.53
N ARG A 48 -1.18 10.62 -13.58
CA ARG A 48 -1.76 11.23 -12.36
C ARG A 48 -2.68 10.23 -11.64
N ASN A 49 -3.54 9.55 -12.37
CA ASN A 49 -4.42 8.52 -11.83
C ASN A 49 -3.62 7.32 -11.32
N ALA A 50 -2.57 6.91 -12.05
CA ALA A 50 -1.66 5.85 -11.61
C ALA A 50 -0.97 6.19 -10.30
N ALA A 51 -0.49 7.42 -10.12
CA ALA A 51 0.10 7.90 -8.87
C ALA A 51 -0.89 7.82 -7.70
N GLY A 52 -2.13 8.25 -7.92
CA GLY A 52 -3.20 8.12 -6.92
C GLY A 52 -3.45 6.67 -6.51
N LYS A 53 -3.44 5.75 -7.48
CA LYS A 53 -3.61 4.30 -7.24
C LYS A 53 -2.44 3.67 -6.50
N ALA A 54 -1.21 4.00 -6.88
CA ALA A 54 0.00 3.57 -6.18
C ALA A 54 0.01 4.07 -4.71
N PHE A 55 -0.45 5.30 -4.47
CA PHE A 55 -0.60 5.84 -3.12
C PHE A 55 -1.66 5.09 -2.30
N GLN A 56 -2.83 4.78 -2.88
CA GLN A 56 -3.84 3.96 -2.18
C GLN A 56 -3.32 2.56 -1.86
N ALA A 57 -2.59 1.94 -2.80
CA ALA A 57 -1.96 0.65 -2.58
C ALA A 57 -1.00 0.68 -1.38
N TRP A 58 -0.16 1.73 -1.27
CA TRP A 58 0.72 1.92 -0.12
C TRP A 58 -0.02 2.07 1.21
N LYS A 59 -1.13 2.82 1.22
CA LYS A 59 -1.97 2.95 2.41
C LYS A 59 -2.60 1.62 2.81
N ALA A 60 -3.10 0.85 1.85
CA ALA A 60 -3.67 -0.47 2.10
C ALA A 60 -2.63 -1.44 2.68
N LEU A 61 -1.43 -1.46 2.11
CA LEU A 61 -0.31 -2.24 2.65
C LEU A 61 0.06 -1.80 4.08
N THR A 62 0.15 -0.49 4.33
CA THR A 62 0.45 0.05 5.67
C THR A 62 -0.58 -0.43 6.70
N ALA A 63 -1.88 -0.36 6.37
CA ALA A 63 -2.95 -0.87 7.22
C ALA A 63 -2.83 -2.37 7.48
N ALA A 64 -2.51 -3.16 6.44
CA ALA A 64 -2.35 -4.61 6.54
C ALA A 64 -1.19 -4.98 7.48
N ILE A 65 -0.03 -4.33 7.33
CA ILE A 65 1.13 -4.57 8.18
C ILE A 65 0.81 -4.20 9.63
N LEU A 66 0.26 -3.00 9.88
CA LEU A 66 -0.07 -2.57 11.24
C LEU A 66 -1.07 -3.49 11.92
N ALA A 67 -2.04 -4.05 11.17
CA ALA A 67 -3.01 -5.00 11.70
C ALA A 67 -2.37 -6.35 12.07
N LEU A 68 -1.48 -6.90 11.23
CA LEU A 68 -0.74 -8.13 11.54
C LEU A 68 0.23 -7.97 12.70
N GLU A 69 0.86 -6.80 12.77
CA GLU A 69 1.85 -6.49 13.79
C GLU A 69 1.24 -5.89 15.05
N LEU A 70 -0.10 -5.82 15.15
CA LEU A 70 -0.78 -5.14 16.26
C LEU A 70 -0.29 -5.58 17.65
N PRO A 71 -0.07 -6.88 17.94
CA PRO A 71 0.47 -7.29 19.24
C PRO A 71 1.87 -6.74 19.54
N ARG A 72 2.77 -6.75 18.54
CA ARG A 72 4.13 -6.20 18.67
C ARG A 72 4.11 -4.67 18.70
N LEU A 73 3.14 -4.06 18.03
CA LEU A 73 2.95 -2.61 18.02
C LEU A 73 2.48 -2.12 19.40
N GLU A 74 1.53 -2.80 20.03
CA GLU A 74 1.00 -2.42 21.35
C GLU A 74 2.06 -2.45 22.46
N SER A 75 3.07 -3.31 22.36
CA SER A 75 4.20 -3.35 23.30
C SER A 75 5.19 -2.18 23.14
N LEU A 76 5.23 -1.55 21.95
CA LEU A 76 6.03 -0.34 21.70
C LEU A 76 5.35 0.95 22.19
N LEU A 77 4.02 0.93 22.34
CA LEU A 77 3.23 2.09 22.73
C LEU A 77 3.19 2.22 24.25
N LYS A 78 3.41 3.45 24.73
CA LYS A 78 3.60 3.72 26.17
C LYS A 78 2.28 3.96 26.89
N SER A 79 1.25 4.43 26.18
CA SER A 79 -0.03 4.81 26.78
C SER A 79 -1.22 4.09 26.16
N GLU A 80 -2.26 3.89 26.98
CA GLU A 80 -3.52 3.32 26.50
C GLU A 80 -4.21 4.22 25.46
N ARG A 81 -4.03 5.55 25.59
CA ARG A 81 -4.50 6.52 24.60
C ARG A 81 -3.88 6.28 23.22
N GLU A 82 -2.58 6.02 23.16
CA GLU A 82 -1.89 5.70 21.90
C GLU A 82 -2.37 4.39 21.32
N ARG A 83 -2.50 3.33 22.13
CA ARG A 83 -3.00 2.02 21.70
C ARG A 83 -4.40 2.13 21.11
N LYS A 84 -5.31 2.84 21.79
CA LYS A 84 -6.66 3.13 21.31
C LYS A 84 -6.64 3.92 20.00
N TRP A 85 -5.82 4.97 19.92
CA TRP A 85 -5.71 5.78 18.70
C TRP A 85 -5.22 4.97 17.51
N VAL A 86 -4.20 4.12 17.69
CA VAL A 86 -3.67 3.25 16.64
C VAL A 86 -4.75 2.30 16.13
N LYS A 87 -5.51 1.64 17.02
CA LYS A 87 -6.58 0.72 16.62
C LYS A 87 -7.74 1.44 15.93
N GLU A 88 -8.27 2.50 16.51
CA GLU A 88 -9.52 3.13 16.04
C GLU A 88 -9.31 4.10 14.87
N LYS A 89 -8.11 4.66 14.72
CA LYS A 89 -7.81 5.69 13.72
C LYS A 89 -6.60 5.36 12.87
N GLY A 90 -5.50 4.93 13.49
CA GLY A 90 -4.25 4.62 12.80
C GLY A 90 -4.43 3.55 11.73
N ILE A 91 -4.89 2.36 12.13
CA ILE A 91 -5.09 1.22 11.23
C ILE A 91 -6.32 1.44 10.34
N LEU A 92 -7.49 1.67 10.96
CA LEU A 92 -8.76 1.70 10.23
C LEU A 92 -8.86 2.82 9.19
N ARG A 93 -8.22 3.98 9.44
CA ARG A 93 -8.28 5.11 8.50
C ARG A 93 -6.98 5.33 7.74
N THR A 94 -5.85 4.88 8.28
CA THR A 94 -4.50 5.14 7.76
C THR A 94 -4.36 6.58 7.26
N PRO A 95 -4.58 7.59 8.13
CA PRO A 95 -4.76 8.97 7.68
C PRO A 95 -3.45 9.50 7.08
N THR A 96 -3.55 10.16 5.93
CA THR A 96 -2.38 10.70 5.19
C THR A 96 -1.52 11.59 6.07
N SER A 97 -2.14 12.46 6.88
CA SER A 97 -1.46 13.38 7.80
C SER A 97 -0.66 12.70 8.92
N ARG A 98 -0.84 11.39 9.15
CA ARG A 98 -0.08 10.62 10.14
C ARG A 98 0.67 9.44 9.53
N LEU A 99 0.72 9.35 8.21
CA LEU A 99 1.30 8.19 7.51
C LEU A 99 2.79 8.02 7.85
N LEU A 100 3.55 9.11 7.93
CA LEU A 100 4.96 9.08 8.37
C LEU A 100 5.14 8.63 9.82
N ALA A 101 4.20 8.97 10.70
CA ALA A 101 4.25 8.52 12.10
C ALA A 101 3.97 7.01 12.19
N LEU A 102 3.00 6.51 11.43
CA LEU A 102 2.72 5.08 11.30
C LEU A 102 3.91 4.32 10.69
N ALA A 103 4.52 4.86 9.63
CA ALA A 103 5.72 4.31 9.01
C ALA A 103 6.88 4.20 9.99
N SER A 104 7.07 5.22 10.84
CA SER A 104 8.12 5.20 11.88
C SER A 104 7.88 4.12 12.94
N LEU A 105 6.62 3.77 13.23
CA LEU A 105 6.30 2.64 14.11
C LEU A 105 6.65 1.30 13.44
N LEU A 106 6.40 1.16 12.13
CA LEU A 106 6.75 -0.03 11.37
C LEU A 106 8.27 -0.22 11.26
N GLU A 107 9.04 0.85 11.09
CA GLU A 107 10.51 0.77 11.11
C GLU A 107 11.04 0.24 12.45
N LYS A 108 10.47 0.70 13.58
CA LYS A 108 10.81 0.16 14.91
C LYS A 108 10.47 -1.33 15.06
N LEU A 109 9.60 -1.87 14.22
CA LEU A 109 9.23 -3.29 14.20
C LEU A 109 10.08 -4.12 13.22
N GLY A 110 11.07 -3.51 12.55
CA GLY A 110 11.97 -4.17 11.60
C GLY A 110 11.47 -4.16 10.15
N TYR A 111 10.60 -3.20 9.80
CA TYR A 111 10.25 -2.90 8.40
C TYR A 111 11.18 -1.78 7.91
N GLU A 112 12.41 -2.14 7.58
CA GLU A 112 13.46 -1.21 7.17
C GLU A 112 13.04 -0.36 5.96
N HIS A 113 13.47 0.90 5.93
CA HIS A 113 13.21 1.88 4.88
C HIS A 113 11.73 2.20 4.62
N PHE A 114 10.79 1.71 5.44
CA PHE A 114 9.36 1.93 5.23
C PHE A 114 9.00 3.42 5.24
N ARG A 115 9.68 4.24 6.05
CA ARG A 115 9.47 5.69 6.08
C ARG A 115 9.99 6.36 4.82
N ALA A 116 11.11 5.89 4.25
CA ALA A 116 11.64 6.42 3.00
C ALA A 116 10.64 6.21 1.84
N TYR A 117 10.10 5.00 1.70
CA TYR A 117 9.07 4.73 0.68
C TYR A 117 7.73 5.41 0.99
N THR A 118 7.45 5.71 2.26
CA THR A 118 6.29 6.53 2.61
C THR A 118 6.43 7.97 2.10
N HIS A 119 7.64 8.54 2.08
CA HIS A 119 7.87 9.85 1.44
C HIS A 119 7.61 9.79 -0.06
N VAL A 120 8.09 8.74 -0.74
CA VAL A 120 7.78 8.52 -2.18
C VAL A 120 6.27 8.47 -2.41
N ALA A 121 5.55 7.71 -1.59
CA ALA A 121 4.09 7.62 -1.68
C ALA A 121 3.40 8.98 -1.47
N LEU A 122 3.89 9.82 -0.55
CA LEU A 122 3.38 11.17 -0.32
C LEU A 122 3.69 12.12 -1.48
N ASN A 123 4.88 12.03 -2.09
CA ASN A 123 5.20 12.78 -3.29
C ASN A 123 4.25 12.41 -4.44
N LEU A 124 3.95 11.11 -4.61
CA LEU A 124 2.96 10.63 -5.60
C LEU A 124 1.54 11.09 -5.28
N HIS A 125 1.19 11.21 -3.99
CA HIS A 125 -0.08 11.79 -3.54
C HIS A 125 -0.21 13.26 -3.95
N GLU A 126 0.86 14.06 -3.88
CA GLU A 126 0.88 15.44 -4.40
C GLU A 126 0.80 15.46 -5.94
N TYR A 127 1.60 14.62 -6.62
CA TYR A 127 1.62 14.52 -8.07
C TYR A 127 0.26 14.21 -8.69
N GLN A 128 -0.60 13.39 -8.05
CA GLN A 128 -1.90 13.06 -8.63
C GLN A 128 -2.76 14.33 -8.88
N TYR A 129 -2.58 15.38 -8.09
CA TYR A 129 -3.34 16.63 -8.20
C TYR A 129 -2.73 17.64 -9.17
N HIS A 130 -1.40 17.64 -9.30
CA HIS A 130 -0.67 18.66 -10.04
C HIS A 130 -0.06 18.16 -11.36
N GLY A 131 0.30 16.88 -11.45
CA GLY A 131 1.01 16.32 -12.58
C GLY A 131 2.46 16.78 -12.66
N PRO A 132 3.10 16.70 -13.85
CA PRO A 132 4.46 17.16 -14.07
C PRO A 132 4.59 18.66 -13.80
N ASP A 133 5.64 19.03 -13.08
CA ASP A 133 5.89 20.39 -12.62
C ASP A 133 7.38 20.72 -12.76
N PRO A 134 7.81 21.27 -13.91
CA PRO A 134 9.23 21.56 -14.19
C PRO A 134 9.90 22.45 -13.14
N ASP A 135 9.14 23.38 -12.53
CA ASP A 135 9.61 24.33 -11.54
C ASP A 135 9.50 23.79 -10.10
N MET A 136 8.80 22.66 -9.92
CA MET A 136 8.62 21.93 -8.67
C MET A 136 7.94 22.74 -7.55
N GLU A 137 7.05 23.66 -7.90
CA GLU A 137 6.32 24.50 -6.94
C GLU A 137 5.20 23.74 -6.22
N LEU A 138 4.51 22.86 -6.95
CA LEU A 138 3.31 22.11 -6.55
C LEU A 138 3.51 20.60 -6.58
N SER A 139 4.45 20.09 -7.39
CA SER A 139 4.81 18.68 -7.43
C SER A 139 6.31 18.45 -7.28
N ARG A 140 6.67 17.29 -6.73
CA ARG A 140 8.07 16.84 -6.63
C ARG A 140 8.62 16.20 -7.91
N TYR A 141 7.83 16.14 -8.97
CA TYR A 141 8.23 15.53 -10.24
C TYR A 141 8.20 16.55 -11.35
N ARG A 142 9.35 16.74 -12.01
CA ARG A 142 9.49 17.66 -13.15
C ARG A 142 8.84 17.13 -14.41
N SER A 143 8.79 15.81 -14.53
CA SER A 143 8.32 15.14 -15.72
C SER A 143 7.42 13.95 -15.39
N ARG A 144 6.65 13.53 -16.39
CA ARG A 144 5.90 12.28 -16.35
C ARG A 144 6.82 11.08 -16.08
N ALA A 145 8.02 11.08 -16.67
CA ALA A 145 8.94 9.94 -16.60
C ALA A 145 9.44 9.70 -15.17
N GLU A 146 9.78 10.76 -14.43
CA GLU A 146 10.20 10.66 -13.03
C GLU A 146 9.09 10.06 -12.15
N ALA A 147 7.83 10.49 -12.37
CA ALA A 147 6.69 9.94 -11.64
C ALA A 147 6.43 8.46 -11.96
N VAL A 148 6.59 8.05 -13.23
CA VAL A 148 6.47 6.64 -13.64
C VAL A 148 7.50 5.78 -12.93
N GLU A 149 8.75 6.22 -12.88
CA GLU A 149 9.83 5.50 -12.19
C GLU A 149 9.52 5.25 -10.71
N ASP A 150 9.04 6.28 -10.01
CA ASP A 150 8.68 6.16 -8.59
C ASP A 150 7.41 5.35 -8.35
N ILE A 151 6.43 5.39 -9.25
CA ILE A 151 5.25 4.50 -9.20
C ILE A 151 5.71 3.04 -9.29
N GLU A 152 6.54 2.70 -10.29
CA GLU A 152 7.03 1.33 -10.47
C GLU A 152 7.90 0.88 -9.30
N ARG A 153 8.79 1.76 -8.82
CA ARG A 153 9.62 1.50 -7.64
C ARG A 153 8.77 1.21 -6.42
N LEU A 154 7.74 2.01 -6.16
CA LEU A 154 6.85 1.82 -5.03
C LEU A 154 6.06 0.50 -5.15
N ILE A 155 5.57 0.17 -6.34
CA ILE A 155 4.86 -1.10 -6.58
C ILE A 155 5.79 -2.31 -6.36
N LYS A 156 7.04 -2.25 -6.84
CA LYS A 156 8.04 -3.30 -6.56
C LYS A 156 8.29 -3.49 -5.06
N VAL A 157 8.27 -2.40 -4.27
CA VAL A 157 8.39 -2.47 -2.81
C VAL A 157 7.14 -3.13 -2.19
N ILE A 158 5.95 -2.78 -2.69
CA ILE A 158 4.69 -3.39 -2.25
C ILE A 158 4.72 -4.91 -2.50
N VAL A 159 5.13 -5.34 -3.69
CA VAL A 159 5.28 -6.76 -4.05
C VAL A 159 6.16 -7.50 -3.04
N ARG A 160 7.35 -6.97 -2.74
CA ARG A 160 8.27 -7.59 -1.74
C ARG A 160 7.64 -7.72 -0.36
N HIS A 161 6.88 -6.71 0.08
CA HIS A 161 6.18 -6.80 1.36
C HIS A 161 5.03 -7.81 1.33
N VAL A 162 4.23 -7.85 0.27
CA VAL A 162 3.15 -8.84 0.10
C VAL A 162 3.71 -10.26 0.20
N GLU A 163 4.80 -10.55 -0.51
CA GLU A 163 5.48 -11.85 -0.47
C GLU A 163 5.91 -12.24 0.95
N ARG A 164 6.57 -11.30 1.65
CA ARG A 164 7.00 -11.49 3.05
C ARG A 164 5.81 -11.72 4.00
N LEU A 165 4.69 -11.04 3.77
CA LEU A 165 3.49 -11.14 4.61
C LEU A 165 2.65 -12.38 4.32
N GLY A 166 2.72 -12.95 3.12
CA GLY A 166 2.01 -14.19 2.76
C GLY A 166 2.28 -15.32 3.76
N ASN A 167 3.53 -15.46 4.21
CA ASN A 167 3.91 -16.44 5.24
C ASN A 167 3.27 -16.16 6.61
N LYS A 168 3.11 -14.88 6.98
CA LYS A 168 2.49 -14.47 8.25
C LYS A 168 0.97 -14.64 8.24
N LEU A 169 0.34 -14.54 7.07
CA LEU A 169 -1.10 -14.70 6.92
C LEU A 169 -1.56 -16.17 7.00
N GLY A 170 -0.66 -17.14 6.77
CA GLY A 170 -0.99 -18.56 6.84
C GLY A 170 -2.18 -18.90 5.94
N GLU A 171 -3.21 -19.54 6.49
CA GLU A 171 -4.44 -19.92 5.78
C GLU A 171 -5.22 -18.74 5.20
N LYS A 172 -5.03 -17.52 5.73
CA LYS A 172 -5.67 -16.31 5.21
C LYS A 172 -4.97 -15.74 3.97
N HIS A 173 -3.83 -16.31 3.57
CA HIS A 173 -3.21 -16.05 2.27
C HIS A 173 -3.85 -16.95 1.20
N THR A 174 -4.99 -16.49 0.68
CA THR A 174 -5.87 -17.26 -0.23
C THR A 174 -5.35 -17.32 -1.67
N SER A 175 -6.03 -18.09 -2.54
CA SER A 175 -5.76 -18.13 -3.98
C SER A 175 -5.89 -16.76 -4.64
N GLU A 176 -6.87 -15.94 -4.23
CA GLU A 176 -7.06 -14.57 -4.74
C GLU A 176 -5.78 -13.72 -4.59
N HIS A 177 -5.02 -13.89 -3.50
CA HIS A 177 -3.76 -13.16 -3.31
C HIS A 177 -2.70 -13.65 -4.27
N LYS A 178 -2.59 -14.96 -4.46
CA LYS A 178 -1.62 -15.58 -5.37
C LYS A 178 -1.89 -15.18 -6.81
N GLU A 179 -3.15 -15.20 -7.22
CA GLU A 179 -3.60 -14.81 -8.56
C GLU A 179 -3.38 -13.32 -8.81
N ALA A 180 -3.75 -12.45 -7.86
CA ALA A 180 -3.51 -11.01 -7.98
C ALA A 180 -2.01 -10.66 -8.00
N LEU A 181 -1.21 -11.31 -7.15
CA LEU A 181 0.25 -11.12 -7.13
C LEU A 181 0.90 -11.58 -8.44
N GLU A 182 0.49 -12.73 -8.97
CA GLU A 182 0.99 -13.25 -10.24
C GLU A 182 0.61 -12.33 -11.42
N HIS A 183 -0.63 -11.84 -11.44
CA HIS A 183 -1.08 -10.88 -12.45
C HIS A 183 -0.29 -9.57 -12.38
N LEU A 184 -0.05 -9.06 -11.16
CA LEU A 184 0.75 -7.86 -10.93
C LEU A 184 2.19 -8.03 -11.43
N ARG A 185 2.83 -9.17 -11.14
CA ARG A 185 4.19 -9.47 -11.61
C ARG A 185 4.28 -9.50 -13.13
N LYS A 186 3.36 -10.20 -13.80
CA LYS A 186 3.29 -10.24 -15.28
C LYS A 186 3.15 -8.86 -15.91
N ARG A 187 2.43 -7.94 -15.25
CA ARG A 187 2.32 -6.55 -15.72
C ARG A 187 3.60 -5.76 -15.51
N LEU A 188 4.25 -5.89 -14.36
CA LEU A 188 5.54 -5.25 -14.10
C LEU A 188 6.60 -5.67 -15.13
N GLU A 189 6.65 -6.95 -15.50
CA GLU A 189 7.58 -7.46 -16.52
C GLU A 189 7.33 -6.84 -17.90
N LYS A 190 6.07 -6.64 -18.29
CA LYS A 190 5.70 -6.03 -19.57
C LYS A 190 6.07 -4.57 -19.71
N ILE A 191 6.16 -3.83 -18.61
CA ILE A 191 6.50 -2.39 -18.67
C ILE A 191 8.00 -2.18 -18.95
N HIS A 192 8.84 -3.17 -18.67
CA HIS A 192 10.29 -3.10 -18.90
C HIS A 192 10.74 -3.64 -20.27
N ASN A 193 9.81 -4.19 -21.06
CA ASN A 193 10.05 -4.74 -22.40
C ASN A 193 9.38 -3.86 -23.46
#